data_AF-A0A3C0B1K4-F1
#
_entry.id   AF-A0A3C0B1K4-F1
#
_cell.length_a   1.000
_cell.length_b   1.000
_cell.length_c   1.000
_cell.angle_alpha   90.00
_cell.angle_beta   90.00
_cell.angle_gamma   90.00
#
_symmetry.space_group_name_H-M   'P 1'
#
loop_
_entity.id
_entity.type
_entity.pdbx_description
1 polymer ?
#
loop_
_entity_poly.entity_id
_entity_poly.type
_entity_poly.pdbx_seq_one_letter_code
_entity_poly.pdbx_strand_id
1 'polypeptide(L)' 'MSRDIQLKERWEQLVNLLSNQFSQGEDLDLDAIIYLIGVQELGKVHQSFEKDEKLNLMHIAICRLLEPYG' A
#
# COMPACT_ATOMS: atom_id res chain seq x y z
N MET A 1 1.26 16.60 -18.80
CA MET A 1 -0.08 16.46 -19.39
C MET A 1 -0.44 15.00 -19.68
N SER A 2 0.28 14.25 -20.55
CA SER A 2 -0.07 12.84 -20.81
C SER A 2 0.36 11.85 -19.71
N ARG A 3 1.48 12.10 -19.01
CA ARG A 3 1.94 11.25 -17.89
C ARG A 3 0.96 11.24 -16.71
N ASP A 4 0.32 12.37 -16.44
CA ASP A 4 -0.57 12.54 -15.30
C ASP A 4 -1.87 11.71 -15.44
N ILE A 5 -2.40 11.61 -16.66
CA ILE A 5 -3.60 10.83 -16.96
C ILE A 5 -3.32 9.34 -16.81
N GLN A 6 -2.23 8.84 -17.39
CA GLN A 6 -1.84 7.44 -17.27
C GLN A 6 -1.53 7.04 -15.83
N LEU A 7 -0.93 7.94 -15.05
CA LEU A 7 -0.67 7.72 -13.63
C LEU A 7 -1.98 7.59 -12.85
N LYS A 8 -2.94 8.47 -13.12
CA LYS A 8 -4.25 8.45 -12.48
C LYS A 8 -5.03 7.18 -12.80
N GLU A 9 -5.08 6.77 -14.07
CA GLU A 9 -5.74 5.53 -14.49
C GLU A 9 -5.11 4.30 -13.82
N ARG A 10 -3.78 4.23 -13.76
CA ARG A 10 -3.06 3.12 -13.09
C ARG A 10 -3.35 3.09 -11.59
N TRP A 11 -3.40 4.26 -10.95
CA TRP A 11 -3.73 4.38 -9.54
C TRP A 11 -5.17 3.91 -9.26
N GLU A 12 -6.15 4.40 -10.02
CA GLU A 12 -7.55 3.99 -9.88
C GLU A 12 -7.73 2.49 -10.12
N GLN A 13 -7.05 1.89 -11.10
CA GLN A 13 -7.06 0.45 -11.31
C GLN A 13 -6.48 -0.32 -10.12
N LEU A 14 -5.37 0.15 -9.55
CA LEU A 14 -4.72 -0.47 -8.40
C LEU A 14 -5.61 -0.41 -7.15
N VAL A 15 -6.22 0.75 -6.86
CA VAL A 15 -7.16 0.90 -5.75
C VAL A 15 -8.33 -0.05 -5.91
N ASN A 16 -8.97 -0.09 -7.09
CA ASN A 16 -10.07 -1.01 -7.37
C ASN A 16 -9.68 -2.48 -7.15
N LEU A 17 -8.49 -2.90 -7.59
CA LEU A 17 -8.00 -4.27 -7.43
C LEU A 17 -7.82 -4.63 -5.95
N LEU A 18 -7.19 -3.74 -5.19
CA LEU A 18 -6.94 -3.96 -3.77
C LEU A 18 -8.24 -3.91 -2.97
N SER A 19 -9.15 -2.99 -3.27
CA SER A 19 -10.44 -2.84 -2.59
C SER A 19 -11.31 -4.08 -2.74
N ASN A 20 -11.31 -4.67 -3.94
CA ASN A 20 -12.01 -5.92 -4.20
C ASN A 20 -11.39 -7.12 -3.47
N GLN A 21 -10.07 -7.15 -3.29
CA GLN A 21 -9.38 -8.27 -2.64
C GLN A 21 -9.38 -8.19 -1.11
N PHE A 22 -9.20 -6.99 -0.54
CA PHE A 22 -8.93 -6.81 0.89
C PHE A 22 -10.04 -6.09 1.65
N SER A 23 -10.88 -5.30 0.97
CA SER A 23 -11.89 -4.45 1.61
C SER A 23 -13.33 -4.75 1.15
N GLN A 24 -13.57 -5.90 0.52
CA GLN A 24 -14.89 -6.35 0.04
C GLN A 24 -15.63 -5.29 -0.81
N GLY A 25 -14.89 -4.46 -1.55
CA GLY A 25 -15.44 -3.41 -2.41
C GLY A 25 -15.54 -2.03 -1.77
N GLU A 26 -15.08 -1.83 -0.53
CA GLU A 26 -14.85 -0.49 0.03
C GLU A 26 -13.53 0.10 -0.48
N ASP A 27 -13.52 1.41 -0.77
CA ASP A 27 -12.31 2.10 -1.21
C ASP A 27 -11.23 2.04 -0.13
N LEU A 28 -10.06 1.53 -0.50
CA LEU A 28 -8.90 1.51 0.38
C LEU A 28 -8.23 2.87 0.39
N ASP A 29 -8.09 3.42 1.59
CA ASP A 29 -7.30 4.62 1.80
C ASP A 29 -5.81 4.37 1.51
N LEU A 30 -5.11 5.46 1.19
CA LEU A 30 -3.67 5.42 0.89
C LEU A 30 -2.86 4.81 2.05
N ASP A 31 -3.23 5.09 3.29
CA ASP A 31 -2.58 4.52 4.48
C ASP A 31 -2.76 2.99 4.56
N ALA A 32 -3.93 2.48 4.16
CA ALA A 32 -4.19 1.05 4.12
C ALA A 32 -3.37 0.37 3.01
N ILE A 33 -3.20 1.02 1.87
CA ILE A 33 -2.33 0.55 0.78
C ILE A 33 -0.86 0.52 1.24
N ILE A 34 -0.38 1.57 1.88
CA ILE A 34 0.98 1.62 2.46
C ILE A 34 1.16 0.49 3.47
N TYR A 35 0.19 0.27 4.35
CA TYR A 35 0.23 -0.82 5.32
C TYR A 35 0.31 -2.20 4.64
N LEU A 36 -0.50 -2.45 3.60
CA LEU A 36 -0.47 -3.71 2.83
C LEU A 36 0.92 -3.95 2.19
N ILE A 37 1.54 -2.91 1.63
CA ILE A 37 2.90 -2.98 1.07
C ILE A 37 3.89 -3.35 2.17
N GLY A 38 3.82 -2.71 3.33
CA GLY A 38 4.70 -3.00 4.47
C GLY A 38 4.58 -4.44 4.96
N VAL A 39 3.35 -4.96 5.04
CA VAL A 39 3.08 -6.35 5.43
C VAL A 39 3.64 -7.33 4.39
N GLN A 40 3.52 -7.00 3.10
CA GLN A 40 4.04 -7.82 2.01
C GLN A 40 5.57 -7.88 2.02
N GLU A 41 6.24 -6.74 2.19
CA GLU A 41 7.71 -6.67 2.28
C GLU A 41 8.27 -7.37 3.53
N LEU A 42 7.55 -7.31 4.66
CA LEU A 42 7.94 -8.05 5.86
C LEU A 42 7.76 -9.58 5.72
N GLY A 43 6.93 -10.03 4.78
CA GLY A 43 6.68 -11.46 4.51
C GLY A 43 5.84 -12.19 5.56
N LYS A 44 5.27 -11.48 6.54
CA LYS A 44 4.49 -12.05 7.66
C LYS A 44 3.00 -11.70 7.61
N VAL A 45 2.34 -12.07 6.51
CA VAL A 45 0.92 -11.75 6.22
C VAL A 45 -0.11 -12.27 7.24
N HIS A 46 0.20 -13.32 8.01
CA HIS A 46 -0.73 -13.90 9.00
C HIS A 46 -0.47 -13.45 10.44
N GLN A 47 0.53 -12.59 10.66
CA GLN A 47 0.84 -12.11 12.00
C GLN A 47 -0.07 -10.91 12.34
N SER A 48 -0.62 -10.90 13.55
CA SER A 48 -1.25 -9.70 14.10
C SER A 48 -0.16 -8.79 14.66
N PHE A 49 -0.19 -7.51 14.28
CA PHE A 49 0.82 -6.52 14.67
C PHE A 49 0.28 -5.58 15.74
N GLU A 50 1.11 -5.30 16.75
CA GLU A 50 0.82 -4.28 17.76
C GLU A 50 0.92 -2.86 17.18
N LYS A 51 0.43 -1.85 17.94
CA LYS A 51 0.41 -0.46 17.47
C LYS A 51 1.79 0.04 17.01
N ASP A 52 2.84 -0.28 17.76
CA ASP A 52 4.21 0.14 17.41
C ASP A 52 4.75 -0.62 16.20
N GLU A 53 4.41 -1.91 16.05
CA GLU A 53 4.79 -2.69 14.88
C GLU A 53 4.10 -2.19 13.61
N LYS A 54 2.87 -1.68 13.69
CA LYS A 54 2.18 -1.03 12.57
C LYS A 54 2.91 0.24 12.11
N LEU A 55 3.48 1.02 13.03
CA LEU A 55 4.31 2.17 12.67
C LEU A 55 5.60 1.73 11.96
N ASN A 56 6.22 0.63 12.41
CA ASN A 56 7.39 0.07 11.73
C ASN A 56 7.05 -0.44 10.32
N LEU A 57 5.89 -1.08 10.15
CA LEU A 57 5.40 -1.52 8.84
C LEU A 57 5.19 -0.36 7.87
N MET A 58 4.62 0.76 8.34
CA MET A 58 4.49 1.96 7.52
C MET A 58 5.87 2.53 7.12
N HIS A 59 6.85 2.54 8.03
CA HIS A 59 8.21 2.95 7.68
C HIS A 59 8.84 2.04 6.62
N ILE A 60 8.71 0.71 6.75
CA ILE A 60 9.23 -0.24 5.75
C ILE A 60 8.62 0.04 4.37
N ALA A 61 7.30 0.24 4.31
CA ALA A 61 6.60 0.54 3.07
C ALA A 61 7.09 1.85 2.43
N ILE A 62 7.22 2.92 3.22
CA ILE A 62 7.68 4.22 2.73
C ILE A 62 9.14 4.12 2.26
N CYS A 63 10.02 3.50 3.04
CA CYS A 63 11.41 3.28 2.66
C CYS A 63 11.50 2.49 1.35
N ARG A 64 10.67 1.46 1.17
CA ARG A 64 10.64 0.68 -0.08
C ARG A 64 10.17 1.49 -1.29
N LEU A 65 9.15 2.33 -1.11
CA LEU A 65 8.65 3.20 -2.17
C LEU A 65 9.66 4.29 -2.57
N LEU A 66 10.46 4.75 -1.61
CA LEU A 66 11.44 5.83 -1.79
C LEU A 66 12.87 5.34 -2.07
N GLU A 67 13.20 4.07 -1.83
CA GLU A 67 14.48 3.44 -2.17
C GLU A 67 14.97 3.75 -3.61
N PRO A 68 14.13 3.70 -4.67
CA PRO A 68 14.59 4.08 -6.01
C PRO A 68 14.94 5.57 -6.17
N TYR A 69 14.63 6.41 -5.19
CA TYR A 69 14.89 7.84 -5.18
C TYR A 69 16.00 8.27 -4.21
N GLY A 70 16.54 7.38 -3.36
CA GLY A 70 17.65 7.67 -2.44
C GLY A 70 17.68 6.82 -1.17
#